data_AF-A0A943LV97-F1
#
_entry.id   AF-A0A943LV97-F1
#
_cell.length_a   1.000
_cell.length_b   1.000
_cell.length_c   1.000
_cell.angle_alpha   90.00
_cell.angle_beta   90.00
_cell.angle_gamma   90.00
#
_symmetry.space_group_name_H-M   'P 1'
#
loop_
_entity.id
_entity.type
_entity.pdbx_description
1 polymer ?
#
loop_
_entity_poly.entity_id
_entity_poly.type
_entity_poly.pdbx_seq_one_letter_code
_entity_poly.pdbx_strand_id
1 'polypeptide(L)'
;MKKILNILLGIVMVVTVALLLYAIISGGSEPAISLNLLWGYFLLVFAVLSALFCALLGMIKNPAGIKGTIVSLALIIVVIGVAYFIARGHTIEIPNIEAGGYFGHSETLLTDTSILVTYVALIGAFLTAVGTEIYGAFK
;
A
#
# COMPACT_ATOMS: atom_id res chain seq x y z
N MET A 1 -23.00 -3.09 -14.09
CA MET A 1 -21.77 -2.94 -13.27
C MET A 1 -20.60 -2.35 -14.07
N LYS A 2 -20.13 -2.94 -15.17
CA LYS A 2 -18.99 -2.41 -15.97
C LYS A 2 -19.17 -0.97 -16.47
N LYS A 3 -20.38 -0.58 -16.89
CA LYS A 3 -20.66 0.76 -17.43
C LYS A 3 -20.45 1.89 -16.39
N ILE A 4 -20.93 1.69 -15.16
CA ILE A 4 -20.78 2.65 -14.06
C ILE A 4 -19.31 2.74 -13.61
N LEU A 5 -18.63 1.60 -13.48
CA LEU A 5 -17.22 1.57 -13.08
C LEU A 5 -16.32 2.27 -14.11
N ASN A 6 -16.60 2.07 -15.41
CA ASN A 6 -15.87 2.74 -16.48
C ASN A 6 -16.13 4.26 -16.53
N ILE A 7 -17.35 4.70 -16.22
CA ILE A 7 -17.68 6.13 -16.11
C ILE A 7 -16.92 6.74 -14.93
N LEU A 8 -16.93 6.08 -13.76
CA LEU A 8 -16.20 6.53 -12.59
C LEU A 8 -14.68 6.61 -12.87
N LEU A 9 -14.12 5.57 -13.49
CA LEU A 9 -12.72 5.55 -13.92
C LEU A 9 -12.42 6.72 -14.88
N GLY A 10 -13.30 6.96 -15.86
CA GLY A 10 -13.19 8.08 -16.78
C GLY A 10 -13.12 9.42 -16.05
N ILE A 11 -13.99 9.65 -15.07
CA ILE A 11 -13.99 10.87 -14.24
C ILE A 11 -12.67 11.00 -13.47
N VAL A 12 -12.24 9.95 -12.79
CA VAL A 12 -10.98 9.95 -12.03
C VAL A 12 -9.78 10.28 -12.93
N MET A 13 -9.72 9.67 -14.12
CA MET A 13 -8.65 9.95 -15.07
C MET A 13 -8.68 11.39 -15.58
N VAL A 14 -9.86 11.91 -15.94
CA VAL A 14 -9.99 13.30 -16.43
C VAL A 14 -9.54 14.30 -15.37
N VAL A 15 -9.96 14.13 -14.12
CA VAL A 15 -9.56 15.01 -13.01
C VAL A 15 -8.06 14.93 -12.77
N THR A 16 -7.51 13.71 -12.74
CA THR A 16 -6.07 13.50 -12.54
C THR A 16 -5.25 14.15 -13.65
N VAL A 17 -5.63 13.96 -14.91
CA VAL A 17 -4.95 14.58 -16.05
C VAL A 17 -5.05 16.11 -15.99
N ALA A 18 -6.22 16.67 -15.65
CA ALA A 18 -6.39 18.12 -15.54
C ALA A 18 -5.48 18.71 -14.45
N LEU A 19 -5.36 18.06 -13.29
CA LEU A 19 -4.51 18.51 -12.19
C LEU A 19 -3.01 18.39 -12.51
N LEU A 20 -2.61 17.34 -13.22
CA LEU A 20 -1.22 17.18 -13.69
C LEU A 20 -0.87 18.24 -14.73
N LEU A 21 -1.76 18.49 -15.70
CA LEU A 21 -1.57 19.57 -16.69
C LEU A 21 -1.48 20.94 -16.02
N TYR A 22 -2.32 21.21 -15.01
CA TYR A 22 -2.25 22.44 -14.23
C TYR A 22 -0.91 22.59 -13.49
N ALA A 23 -0.38 21.51 -12.92
CA ALA A 23 0.93 21.51 -12.28
C ALA A 23 2.07 21.82 -13.28
N ILE A 24 2.01 21.24 -14.49
CA ILE A 24 3.00 21.49 -15.54
C ILE A 24 2.93 22.95 -16.01
N ILE A 25 1.74 23.45 -16.33
CA ILE A 25 1.55 24.80 -16.88
C ILE A 25 1.92 25.87 -15.85
N SER A 26 1.65 25.63 -14.57
CA SER A 26 1.98 26.56 -13.48
C SER A 26 3.43 26.47 -13.00
N GLY A 27 4.27 25.63 -13.62
CA GLY A 27 5.66 25.44 -13.22
C GLY A 27 5.83 24.88 -11.81
N GLY A 28 4.86 24.12 -11.31
CA GLY A 28 4.89 23.59 -9.94
C GLY A 28 4.64 24.66 -8.87
N SER A 29 3.82 25.67 -9.16
CA SER A 29 3.37 26.65 -8.15
C SER A 29 2.80 25.99 -6.89
N GLU A 30 2.95 26.63 -5.73
CA GLU A 30 2.40 26.12 -4.46
C GLU A 30 0.91 25.72 -4.53
N PRO A 31 0.01 26.49 -5.18
CA PRO A 31 -1.38 26.09 -5.33
C PRO A 31 -1.55 24.78 -6.11
N ALA A 32 -0.75 24.57 -7.16
CA ALA A 32 -0.84 23.37 -7.98
C ALA A 32 -0.32 22.12 -7.28
N ILE A 33 0.76 22.26 -6.50
CA ILE A 33 1.26 21.19 -5.64
C ILE A 33 0.21 20.84 -4.59
N SER A 34 -0.34 21.83 -3.89
CA SER A 34 -1.34 21.62 -2.84
C SER A 34 -2.61 20.93 -3.35
N LEU A 35 -3.12 21.33 -4.51
CA LEU A 35 -4.28 20.69 -5.15
C LEU A 35 -4.01 19.24 -5.55
N ASN A 36 -2.84 18.94 -6.13
CA ASN A 36 -2.46 17.57 -6.48
C ASN A 36 -2.29 16.70 -5.23
N LEU A 37 -1.73 17.26 -4.16
CA LEU A 37 -1.56 16.55 -2.89
C LEU A 37 -2.91 16.24 -2.25
N LEU A 38 -3.84 17.20 -2.22
CA LEU A 38 -5.20 17.00 -1.73
C LEU A 38 -5.94 15.92 -2.53
N TRP A 39 -5.83 15.96 -3.86
CA TRP A 39 -6.42 14.95 -4.73
C TRP A 39 -5.82 13.56 -4.47
N GLY A 40 -4.50 13.48 -4.30
CA GLY A 40 -3.81 12.24 -3.94
C GLY A 40 -4.31 11.65 -2.62
N TYR A 41 -4.46 12.48 -1.57
CA TYR A 41 -5.02 12.02 -0.30
C TYR A 41 -6.48 11.56 -0.43
N PHE A 42 -7.30 12.29 -1.19
CA PHE A 42 -8.68 11.88 -1.46
C PHE A 42 -8.74 10.52 -2.13
N LEU A 43 -7.93 10.29 -3.18
CA LEU A 43 -7.86 9.01 -3.88
C LEU A 43 -7.39 7.88 -2.97
N LEU A 44 -6.41 8.13 -2.11
CA LEU A 44 -5.90 7.14 -1.17
C LEU A 44 -6.98 6.72 -0.16
N VAL A 45 -7.67 7.69 0.45
CA VAL A 45 -8.78 7.41 1.38
C VAL A 45 -9.90 6.64 0.67
N PHE A 46 -10.29 7.08 -0.53
CA PHE A 46 -11.33 6.42 -1.32
C PHE A 46 -10.95 4.97 -1.70
N ALA A 47 -9.68 4.73 -2.04
CA ALA A 47 -9.16 3.41 -2.36
C ALA A 47 -9.21 2.48 -1.13
N VAL A 48 -8.75 2.96 0.03
CA VAL A 48 -8.80 2.19 1.29
C VAL A 48 -10.24 1.86 1.67
N LEU A 49 -11.16 2.83 1.63
CA LEU A 49 -12.57 2.60 1.94
C LEU A 49 -13.21 1.61 0.96
N SER A 50 -12.92 1.72 -0.33
CA SER A 50 -13.42 0.80 -1.35
C SER A 50 -12.90 -0.63 -1.15
N ALA A 51 -11.62 -0.78 -0.81
CA ALA A 51 -11.01 -2.07 -0.53
C ALA A 51 -11.65 -2.72 0.71
N LEU A 52 -11.81 -1.96 1.79
CA LEU A 52 -12.49 -2.42 3.02
C LEU A 52 -13.94 -2.82 2.72
N PHE A 53 -14.68 -1.99 1.99
CA PHE A 53 -16.06 -2.29 1.62
C PHE A 53 -16.17 -3.56 0.77
N CYS A 54 -15.28 -3.73 -0.21
CA CYS A 54 -15.23 -4.93 -1.05
C CYS A 54 -14.90 -6.18 -0.23
N ALA A 55 -13.93 -6.08 0.68
CA ALA A 55 -13.56 -7.17 1.58
C ALA A 55 -14.74 -7.56 2.50
N LEU A 56 -15.40 -6.58 3.13
CA LEU A 56 -16.54 -6.82 4.02
C LEU A 56 -17.72 -7.44 3.29
N LEU A 57 -18.12 -6.90 2.13
CA LEU A 57 -19.20 -7.47 1.33
C LEU A 57 -18.86 -8.86 0.78
N GLY A 58 -17.61 -9.08 0.38
CA GLY A 58 -17.12 -10.38 -0.05
C GLY A 58 -17.23 -11.43 1.06
N MET A 59 -16.87 -11.05 2.30
CA MET A 59 -16.99 -11.91 3.48
C MET A 59 -18.44 -12.23 3.82
N ILE A 60 -19.36 -11.26 3.73
CA ILE A 60 -20.80 -11.48 3.99
C ILE A 60 -21.40 -12.45 2.96
N LYS A 61 -21.03 -12.31 1.68
CA LYS A 61 -21.59 -13.14 0.60
C LYS A 61 -21.01 -14.56 0.55
N ASN A 62 -19.77 -14.76 1.01
CA ASN A 62 -19.07 -16.05 0.98
C ASN A 62 -18.43 -16.39 2.34
N PRO A 63 -19.22 -16.83 3.34
CA PRO A 63 -18.73 -17.13 4.68
C PRO A 63 -17.73 -18.30 4.72
N ALA A 64 -17.72 -19.18 3.71
CA ALA A 64 -16.73 -20.27 3.62
C ALA A 64 -15.29 -19.75 3.42
N GLY A 65 -15.11 -18.59 2.77
CA GLY A 65 -13.80 -17.97 2.53
C GLY A 65 -13.22 -17.24 3.75
N ILE A 66 -14.04 -16.98 4.79
CA ILE A 66 -13.64 -16.21 5.98
C ILE A 66 -12.45 -16.85 6.71
N LYS A 67 -12.39 -18.19 6.76
CA LYS A 67 -11.29 -18.89 7.46
C LYS A 67 -9.94 -18.56 6.84
N GLY A 68 -9.85 -18.54 5.51
CA GLY A 68 -8.62 -18.21 4.79
C GLY A 68 -8.23 -16.74 4.97
N THR A 69 -9.20 -15.82 4.88
CA THR A 69 -8.96 -14.38 5.05
C THR A 69 -8.51 -14.04 6.47
N ILE A 70 -9.15 -14.61 7.51
CA ILE A 70 -8.75 -14.40 8.90
C ILE A 70 -7.35 -14.95 9.17
N VAL A 71 -7.04 -16.15 8.66
CA VAL A 71 -5.70 -16.73 8.80
C VAL A 71 -4.65 -15.87 8.10
N SER A 72 -4.94 -15.39 6.88
CA SER A 72 -4.06 -14.47 6.15
C SER A 72 -3.83 -13.17 6.92
N LEU A 73 -4.89 -12.56 7.45
CA LEU A 73 -4.79 -11.34 8.25
C LEU A 73 -3.97 -11.56 9.52
N ALA A 74 -4.21 -12.64 10.24
CA ALA A 74 -3.44 -13.00 11.43
C ALA A 74 -1.96 -13.20 11.09
N LEU A 75 -1.66 -13.87 9.97
CA LEU A 75 -0.29 -14.08 9.52
C LEU A 75 0.41 -12.74 9.19
N ILE A 76 -0.28 -11.82 8.52
CA ILE A 76 0.26 -10.47 8.24
C ILE A 76 0.56 -9.74 9.56
N ILE A 77 -0.35 -9.79 10.54
CA ILE A 77 -0.13 -9.17 11.85
C ILE A 77 1.08 -9.77 12.55
N VAL A 78 1.26 -11.09 12.49
CA VAL A 78 2.44 -11.78 13.05
C VAL A 78 3.72 -11.31 12.35
N VAL A 79 3.73 -11.24 11.02
CA VAL A 79 4.91 -10.75 10.26
C VAL A 79 5.25 -9.32 10.64
N ILE A 80 4.27 -8.43 10.72
CA ILE A 80 4.47 -7.04 11.15
C ILE A 80 5.00 -6.99 12.58
N GLY A 81 4.42 -7.78 13.50
CA GLY A 81 4.86 -7.84 14.89
C GLY A 81 6.32 -8.30 15.02
N VAL A 82 6.70 -9.38 14.34
CA VAL A 82 8.07 -9.89 14.34
C VAL A 82 9.04 -8.86 13.75
N ALA A 83 8.70 -8.26 12.60
CA ALA A 83 9.49 -7.20 11.98
C ALA A 83 9.69 -6.01 12.93
N TYR A 84 8.63 -5.58 13.61
CA TYR A 84 8.69 -4.50 14.59
C TYR A 84 9.60 -4.84 15.78
N PHE A 85 9.51 -6.06 16.32
CA PHE A 85 10.39 -6.50 17.42
C PHE A 85 11.87 -6.54 17.01
N ILE A 86 12.17 -6.98 15.77
CA ILE A 86 13.53 -6.96 15.21
C ILE A 86 14.02 -5.52 15.06
N ALA A 87 13.22 -4.66 14.44
CA ALA A 87 13.54 -3.25 14.22
C ALA A 87 13.75 -2.49 15.54
N ARG A 88 12.95 -2.78 16.58
CA ARG A 88 13.11 -2.18 17.91
C ARG A 88 14.38 -2.64 18.64
N GLY A 89 14.91 -3.81 18.28
CA GLY A 89 16.11 -4.37 18.91
C GLY A 89 17.41 -3.69 18.50
N HIS A 90 17.39 -2.81 17.50
CA HIS A 90 18.59 -2.13 17.01
C HIS A 90 18.29 -0.71 16.51
N THR A 91 19.32 0.08 16.28
CA THR A 91 19.20 1.46 15.77
C THR A 91 19.85 1.56 14.41
N ILE A 92 19.12 2.12 13.44
CA ILE A 92 19.65 2.41 12.12
C ILE A 92 19.87 3.91 12.02
N GLU A 93 21.10 4.30 11.74
CA GLU A 93 21.50 5.69 11.59
C GLU A 93 21.35 6.12 10.13
N ILE A 94 20.19 6.70 9.80
CA ILE A 94 19.94 7.26 8.47
C ILE A 94 20.32 8.75 8.49
N PRO A 95 21.29 9.19 7.67
CA PRO A 95 21.69 10.60 7.62
C PRO A 95 20.54 11.49 7.16
N ASN A 96 20.25 12.54 7.92
CA ASN A 96 19.30 13.59 7.54
C ASN A 96 20.07 14.75 6.90
N ILE A 97 19.98 14.83 5.57
CA ILE A 97 20.70 15.83 4.76
C ILE A 97 20.11 17.23 4.92
N GLU A 98 18.84 17.36 5.28
CA GLU A 98 18.17 18.65 5.45
C GLU A 98 18.43 19.27 6.83
N ALA A 99 18.33 18.48 7.89
CA ALA A 99 18.45 18.98 9.26
C ALA A 99 19.89 18.92 9.82
N GLY A 100 20.79 18.16 9.19
CA GLY A 100 22.14 17.90 9.70
C GLY A 100 22.11 16.96 10.92
N GLY A 101 22.44 15.69 10.70
CA GLY A 101 22.43 14.66 11.76
C GLY A 101 21.78 13.38 11.27
N TYR A 102 21.04 12.69 12.14
CA TYR A 102 20.33 11.44 11.82
C TYR A 102 18.83 11.58 12.09
N PHE A 103 18.02 10.83 11.35
CA PHE A 103 16.58 10.72 11.62
C PHE A 103 16.30 10.14 13.00
N GLY A 104 15.15 10.50 13.58
CA GLY A 104 14.75 10.04 14.90
C GLY A 104 14.54 8.53 14.95
N HIS A 105 14.72 7.93 16.13
CA HIS A 105 14.54 6.49 16.29
C HIS A 105 13.12 6.02 15.94
N SER A 106 12.09 6.83 16.21
CA SER A 106 10.71 6.50 15.84
C SER A 106 10.48 6.43 14.33
N GLU A 107 11.15 7.30 13.58
CA GLU A 107 11.04 7.40 12.12
C GLU A 107 11.79 6.24 11.47
N THR A 108 13.00 5.97 11.95
CA THR A 108 13.83 4.86 11.48
C THR A 108 13.21 3.50 11.84
N LEU A 109 12.55 3.37 12.99
CA LEU A 109 11.84 2.17 13.42
C LEU A 109 10.70 1.78 12.47
N LEU A 110 9.88 2.75 12.07
CA LEU A 110 8.76 2.50 11.14
C LEU A 110 9.29 2.10 9.76
N THR A 111 10.29 2.82 9.26
CA THR A 111 10.94 2.55 7.98
C THR A 111 11.55 1.15 7.97
N ASP A 112 12.35 0.80 8.97
CA ASP A 112 12.99 -0.51 9.06
C ASP A 112 11.97 -1.65 9.16
N THR A 113 10.94 -1.49 10.00
CA THR A 113 9.81 -2.44 10.08
C THR A 113 9.17 -2.64 8.70
N SER A 114 8.91 -1.56 7.95
CA SER A 114 8.27 -1.65 6.63
C SER A 114 9.15 -2.34 5.59
N ILE A 115 10.47 -2.15 5.64
CA ILE A 115 11.44 -2.80 4.74
C ILE A 115 11.45 -4.31 5.01
N LEU A 116 11.54 -4.70 6.29
CA LEU A 116 11.51 -6.11 6.70
C LEU A 116 10.21 -6.81 6.26
N VAL A 117 9.06 -6.19 6.51
CA VAL A 117 7.76 -6.71 6.04
C VAL A 117 7.74 -6.87 4.52
N THR A 118 8.29 -5.91 3.78
CA THR A 118 8.37 -5.95 2.32
C THR A 118 9.22 -7.12 1.83
N TYR A 119 10.38 -7.36 2.44
CA TYR A 119 11.22 -8.52 2.07
C TYR A 119 10.52 -9.86 2.30
N VAL A 120 9.85 -10.02 3.44
CA VAL A 120 9.08 -11.23 3.72
C VAL A 120 7.96 -11.42 2.71
N ALA A 121 7.24 -10.35 2.37
CA ALA A 121 6.16 -10.39 1.38
C ALA A 121 6.68 -10.78 -0.01
N LEU A 122 7.82 -10.23 -0.46
CA LEU A 122 8.43 -10.56 -1.75
C LEU A 122 8.86 -12.02 -1.82
N ILE A 123 9.50 -12.53 -0.77
CA ILE A 123 9.90 -13.95 -0.69
C ILE A 123 8.65 -14.84 -0.72
N GLY A 124 7.63 -14.52 0.06
CA GLY A 124 6.36 -15.25 0.08
C GLY A 124 5.69 -15.27 -1.29
N ALA A 125 5.64 -14.13 -1.98
CA ALA A 125 5.08 -14.02 -3.32
C ALA A 125 5.85 -14.85 -4.34
N PHE A 126 7.19 -14.77 -4.32
CA PHE A 126 8.05 -15.54 -5.22
C PHE A 126 7.89 -17.05 -5.01
N LEU A 127 7.94 -17.52 -3.76
CA LEU A 127 7.77 -18.93 -3.43
C LEU A 127 6.38 -19.44 -3.84
N THR A 128 5.35 -18.63 -3.63
CA THR A 128 3.98 -18.98 -4.04
C THR A 128 3.86 -19.08 -5.57
N ALA A 129 4.46 -18.15 -6.30
CA ALA A 129 4.46 -18.17 -7.76
C ALA A 129 5.17 -19.42 -8.30
N VAL A 130 6.41 -19.68 -7.86
CA VAL A 130 7.19 -20.85 -8.29
C VAL A 130 6.48 -22.15 -7.90
N GLY A 131 6.00 -22.26 -6.66
CA GLY A 131 5.31 -23.45 -6.19
C GLY A 131 4.04 -23.75 -6.97
N THR A 132 3.28 -22.71 -7.37
CA THR A 132 2.06 -22.86 -8.17
C THR A 132 2.39 -23.36 -9.58
N GLU A 133 3.42 -22.82 -10.23
CA GLU A 133 3.87 -23.27 -11.55
C GLU A 133 4.34 -24.73 -11.53
N ILE A 134 5.15 -25.11 -10.54
CA ILE A 134 5.64 -26.49 -10.39
C ILE A 134 4.47 -27.44 -10.16
N TYR A 135 3.57 -27.13 -9.23
CA TYR A 135 2.39 -27.95 -8.97
C TYR A 135 1.49 -28.09 -10.20
N GLY A 136 1.31 -27.00 -10.96
CA GLY A 136 0.58 -27.00 -12.22
C GLY A 136 1.22 -27.88 -13.28
N ALA A 137 2.56 -27.94 -13.34
CA ALA A 137 3.30 -28.79 -14.28
C ALA A 137 3.20 -30.29 -13.97
N PHE A 138 2.89 -30.67 -12.73
CA PHE A 138 2.73 -32.06 -12.30
C PHE A 138 1.26 -32.54 -12.29
N LYS A 139 0.32 -31.69 -12.69
CA LYS A 139 -1.09 -32.03 -12.83
C LYS A 139 -1.46 -32.26 -14.29
#